data_AF-A0A0N8WAR7-F1
#
_entry.id   AF-A0A0N8WAR7-F1
#
_cell.length_a   1.000
_cell.length_b   1.000
_cell.length_c   1.000
_cell.angle_alpha   90.00
_cell.angle_beta   90.00
_cell.angle_gamma   90.00
#
_symmetry.space_group_name_H-M   'P 1'
#
loop_
_entity.id
_entity.type
_entity.pdbx_description
1 polymer ?
#
loop_
_entity_poly.entity_id
_entity_poly.type
_entity_poly.pdbx_seq_one_letter_code
_entity_poly.pdbx_strand_id
1 'polypeptide(L)'
;MPDMDGDEPDRKDEILCPHDMSFEKGIYVSDDDLRDIFSKLPEGVNLEVIIDACHSGTITRDLPGENLSVTKPRVRYLEPPLDMGFYLDYWPELPSRGLLRPDATREVAIAPGLNHVLWSACRHNQTAQEIEMERLVRGAFTYHFCKPLRRSDGKVSRMELDSLIGVAMKRFNQIPQLEASDRELMDQPFR
;
A
#
# COMPACT_ATOMS: atom_id res chain seq x y z
N MET A 1 -4.93 -9.47 -8.95
CA MET A 1 -5.79 -10.29 -9.85
C MET A 1 -5.16 -10.25 -11.24
N PRO A 2 -5.46 -11.08 -12.25
CA PRO A 2 -4.97 -10.80 -13.60
C PRO A 2 -5.47 -9.42 -14.05
N ASP A 3 -4.56 -8.61 -14.58
CA ASP A 3 -4.90 -7.29 -15.11
C ASP A 3 -5.93 -7.39 -16.25
N MET A 4 -7.01 -6.63 -16.10
CA MET A 4 -8.19 -6.69 -16.97
C MET A 4 -8.20 -5.63 -18.06
N ASP A 5 -7.40 -4.57 -17.95
CA ASP A 5 -7.43 -3.42 -18.85
C ASP A 5 -6.06 -3.05 -19.47
N GLY A 6 -4.99 -3.73 -19.00
CA GLY A 6 -3.62 -3.62 -19.48
C GLY A 6 -2.85 -2.45 -18.85
N ASP A 7 -3.36 -1.84 -17.79
CA ASP A 7 -2.73 -0.67 -17.20
C ASP A 7 -1.55 -1.03 -16.28
N GLU A 8 -1.40 -2.25 -15.76
CA GLU A 8 -0.37 -2.53 -14.76
C GLU A 8 0.99 -3.02 -15.29
N PRO A 9 2.13 -2.72 -14.62
CA PRO A 9 3.48 -3.08 -15.07
C PRO A 9 3.77 -4.57 -14.91
N ASP A 10 3.24 -5.18 -13.85
CA ASP A 10 3.33 -6.59 -13.53
C ASP A 10 2.06 -7.36 -13.93
N ARG A 11 1.09 -6.66 -14.55
CA ARG A 11 -0.18 -7.19 -15.07
C ARG A 11 -1.03 -7.82 -13.99
N LYS A 12 -1.10 -7.17 -12.82
CA LYS A 12 -1.73 -7.75 -11.64
C LYS A 12 -2.61 -6.79 -10.85
N ASP A 13 -3.84 -6.50 -11.28
CA ASP A 13 -4.75 -5.59 -10.56
C ASP A 13 -4.69 -5.73 -9.04
N GLU A 14 -4.33 -4.61 -8.41
CA GLU A 14 -4.30 -4.46 -6.97
C GLU A 14 -5.74 -4.38 -6.44
N ILE A 15 -6.06 -5.23 -5.46
CA ILE A 15 -7.41 -5.30 -4.90
C ILE A 15 -7.39 -5.16 -3.39
N LEU A 16 -8.39 -4.45 -2.86
CA LEU A 16 -8.78 -4.59 -1.47
C LEU A 16 -9.69 -5.82 -1.34
N CYS A 17 -9.51 -6.55 -0.23
CA CYS A 17 -10.23 -7.78 0.06
C CYS A 17 -11.29 -7.56 1.15
N PRO A 18 -12.56 -7.27 0.81
CA PRO A 18 -13.66 -7.30 1.77
C PRO A 18 -13.79 -8.65 2.46
N HIS A 19 -14.46 -8.67 3.61
CA HIS A 19 -14.64 -9.90 4.38
C HIS A 19 -15.43 -10.98 3.60
N ASP A 20 -16.36 -10.57 2.75
CA ASP A 20 -17.18 -11.42 1.89
C ASP A 20 -16.62 -11.57 0.46
N MET A 21 -15.32 -11.29 0.30
CA MET A 21 -14.64 -11.38 -0.99
C MET A 21 -14.86 -12.73 -1.68
N SER A 22 -15.08 -12.67 -2.99
CA SER A 22 -15.20 -13.83 -3.86
C SER A 22 -14.75 -13.49 -5.26
N PHE A 23 -13.64 -14.09 -5.70
CA PHE A 23 -13.14 -13.96 -7.07
C PHE A 23 -14.17 -14.45 -8.11
N GLU A 24 -14.80 -15.60 -7.85
CA GLU A 24 -15.82 -16.18 -8.74
C GLU A 24 -17.03 -15.27 -8.95
N LYS A 25 -17.41 -14.49 -7.93
CA LYS A 25 -18.58 -13.60 -7.96
C LYS A 25 -18.22 -12.16 -8.30
N GLY A 26 -16.94 -11.84 -8.52
CA GLY A 26 -16.50 -10.46 -8.74
C GLY A 26 -16.65 -9.56 -7.49
N ILE A 27 -16.60 -10.14 -6.28
CA ILE A 27 -16.74 -9.39 -5.03
C ILE A 27 -15.34 -9.05 -4.53
N TYR A 28 -14.85 -7.89 -4.94
CA TYR A 28 -13.60 -7.26 -4.51
C TYR A 28 -13.69 -5.76 -4.82
N VAL A 29 -12.70 -4.98 -4.40
CA VAL A 29 -12.58 -3.57 -4.78
C VAL A 29 -11.24 -3.39 -5.46
N SER A 30 -11.25 -3.12 -6.76
CA SER A 30 -10.05 -2.81 -7.53
C SER A 30 -9.57 -1.37 -7.27
N ASP A 31 -8.34 -1.09 -7.64
CA ASP A 31 -7.81 0.29 -7.68
C ASP A 31 -8.58 1.16 -8.68
N ASP A 32 -9.06 0.59 -9.79
CA ASP A 32 -9.95 1.25 -10.74
C ASP A 32 -11.30 1.63 -10.13
N ASP A 33 -11.93 0.73 -9.35
CA ASP A 33 -13.15 1.07 -8.61
C ASP A 33 -12.89 2.28 -7.70
N LEU A 34 -11.74 2.30 -7.01
CA LEU A 34 -11.33 3.42 -6.16
C LEU A 34 -11.09 4.69 -6.98
N ARG A 35 -10.41 4.60 -8.11
CA ARG A 35 -10.17 5.71 -9.03
C ARG A 35 -11.48 6.31 -9.53
N ASP A 36 -12.43 5.47 -9.91
CA ASP A 36 -13.76 5.86 -10.37
C ASP A 36 -14.61 6.50 -9.26
N ILE A 37 -14.44 6.06 -8.02
CA ILE A 37 -15.09 6.67 -6.86
C ILE A 37 -14.43 8.02 -6.55
N PHE A 38 -13.11 8.07 -6.50
CA PHE A 38 -12.36 9.27 -6.14
C PHE A 38 -12.45 10.36 -7.20
N SER A 39 -12.55 10.02 -8.49
CA SER A 39 -12.73 10.99 -9.57
C SER A 39 -13.96 11.91 -9.40
N LYS A 40 -14.94 11.49 -8.59
CA LYS A 40 -16.18 12.23 -8.29
C LYS A 40 -16.03 13.22 -7.13
N LEU A 41 -14.86 13.33 -6.51
CA LEU A 41 -14.63 14.26 -5.40
C LEU A 41 -14.83 15.72 -5.87
N PRO A 42 -15.61 16.53 -5.13
CA PRO A 42 -15.77 17.95 -5.44
C PRO A 42 -14.45 18.73 -5.34
N GLU A 43 -14.38 19.84 -6.07
CA GLU A 43 -13.26 20.78 -5.97
C GLU A 43 -13.11 21.31 -4.53
N GLY A 44 -11.86 21.36 -4.05
CA GLY A 44 -11.53 21.83 -2.69
C GLY A 44 -11.68 20.77 -1.59
N VAL A 45 -12.10 19.55 -1.90
CA VAL A 45 -12.10 18.43 -0.94
C VAL A 45 -10.70 17.80 -0.88
N ASN A 46 -10.19 17.62 0.34
CA ASN A 46 -8.98 16.85 0.59
C ASN A 46 -9.35 15.43 1.02
N LEU A 47 -8.89 14.43 0.27
CA LEU A 47 -8.99 13.02 0.65
C LEU A 47 -7.61 12.48 1.05
N GLU A 48 -7.56 11.84 2.22
CA GLU A 48 -6.42 11.06 2.70
C GLU A 48 -6.78 9.58 2.65
N VAL A 49 -6.04 8.80 1.88
CA VAL A 49 -6.18 7.35 1.80
C VAL A 49 -5.00 6.72 2.50
N ILE A 50 -5.26 5.88 3.51
CA ILE A 50 -4.22 5.23 4.32
C ILE A 50 -4.42 3.72 4.22
N ILE A 51 -3.48 3.05 3.58
CA ILE A 51 -3.52 1.61 3.31
C ILE A 51 -2.41 0.91 4.10
N ASP A 52 -2.81 0.11 5.08
CA ASP A 52 -1.92 -0.75 5.86
C ASP A 52 -2.16 -2.23 5.53
N ALA A 53 -1.85 -2.55 4.28
CA ALA A 53 -1.97 -3.87 3.65
C ALA A 53 -0.80 -4.10 2.68
N CYS A 54 -0.61 -5.34 2.21
CA CYS A 54 0.43 -5.70 1.24
C CYS A 54 -0.18 -6.27 -0.05
N HIS A 55 0.62 -6.26 -1.12
CA HIS A 55 0.32 -6.98 -2.36
C HIS A 55 0.66 -8.45 -2.20
N SER A 56 -0.16 -9.32 -2.78
CA SER A 56 0.02 -10.78 -2.74
C SER A 56 1.14 -11.29 -3.65
N GLY A 57 1.78 -10.40 -4.43
CA GLY A 57 2.57 -10.75 -5.61
C GLY A 57 4.00 -11.27 -5.40
N THR A 58 4.62 -11.15 -4.22
CA THR A 58 6.07 -11.42 -4.11
C THR A 58 6.57 -12.12 -2.84
N ILE A 59 5.72 -12.85 -2.10
CA ILE A 59 6.17 -13.53 -0.87
C ILE A 59 6.92 -14.85 -1.11
N THR A 60 6.85 -15.46 -2.29
CA THR A 60 7.56 -16.72 -2.56
C THR A 60 9.10 -16.61 -2.46
N ARG A 61 9.66 -15.39 -2.35
CA ARG A 61 11.10 -15.15 -2.16
C ARG A 61 11.54 -14.85 -0.71
N ASP A 62 10.62 -14.53 0.18
CA ASP A 62 10.91 -14.19 1.59
C ASP A 62 10.52 -15.35 2.53
N LEU A 63 10.90 -16.58 2.17
CA LEU A 63 10.98 -17.65 3.16
C LEU A 63 11.97 -17.18 4.24
N PRO A 64 11.53 -16.93 5.49
CA PRO A 64 12.46 -16.52 6.53
C PRO A 64 13.43 -17.68 6.73
N GLY A 65 14.70 -17.40 6.44
CA GLY A 65 15.79 -18.31 6.77
C GLY A 65 15.61 -18.79 8.21
N GLU A 66 15.73 -20.10 8.38
CA GLU A 66 15.79 -20.74 9.69
C GLU A 66 16.69 -19.89 10.61
N ASN A 67 16.21 -19.55 11.81
CA ASN A 67 16.89 -18.86 12.93
C ASN A 67 16.41 -17.44 13.32
N LEU A 68 15.11 -17.18 13.40
CA LEU A 68 14.59 -16.11 14.28
C LEU A 68 13.50 -16.66 15.21
N SER A 69 13.88 -16.86 16.48
CA SER A 69 13.00 -17.22 17.60
C SER A 69 12.16 -16.02 18.08
N VAL A 70 11.50 -15.33 17.15
CA VAL A 70 10.56 -14.25 17.43
C VAL A 70 9.33 -14.55 16.61
N THR A 71 8.20 -14.72 17.31
CA THR A 71 6.82 -14.80 16.79
C THR A 71 6.70 -14.48 15.30
N LYS A 72 6.35 -15.48 14.47
CA LYS A 72 6.15 -15.30 13.03
C LYS A 72 5.38 -14.00 12.77
N PRO A 73 5.93 -13.03 12.01
CA PRO A 73 5.19 -11.83 11.68
C PRO A 73 3.90 -12.24 10.97
N ARG A 74 2.76 -11.73 11.44
CA ARG A 74 1.49 -11.87 10.74
C ARG A 74 1.49 -10.87 9.59
N VAL A 75 1.03 -11.34 8.44
CA VAL A 75 1.09 -10.63 7.16
C VAL A 75 -0.33 -10.29 6.71
N ARG A 76 -0.50 -9.10 6.12
CA ARG A 76 -1.80 -8.56 5.69
C ARG A 76 -1.99 -8.68 4.18
N TYR A 77 -2.00 -9.90 3.68
CA TYR A 77 -2.30 -10.21 2.29
C TYR A 77 -3.12 -11.49 2.20
N LEU A 78 -3.82 -11.66 1.08
CA LEU A 78 -4.52 -12.90 0.75
C LEU A 78 -3.81 -13.57 -0.43
N GLU A 79 -3.43 -14.84 -0.28
CA GLU A 79 -2.87 -15.62 -1.40
C GLU A 79 -3.94 -15.79 -2.49
N PRO A 80 -3.60 -15.51 -3.76
CA PRO A 80 -4.53 -15.78 -4.85
C PRO A 80 -4.81 -17.29 -4.95
N PRO A 81 -6.01 -17.69 -5.41
CA PRO A 81 -6.30 -19.08 -5.74
C PRO A 81 -5.26 -19.69 -6.69
N LEU A 82 -5.01 -21.00 -6.54
CA LEU A 82 -3.90 -21.71 -7.20
C LEU A 82 -3.98 -21.67 -8.74
N ASP A 83 -5.19 -21.69 -9.27
CA ASP A 83 -5.50 -21.59 -10.70
C ASP A 83 -5.15 -20.19 -11.25
N MET A 84 -5.51 -19.12 -10.55
CA MET A 84 -5.13 -17.75 -10.88
C MET A 84 -3.62 -17.51 -10.76
N GLY A 85 -2.97 -18.08 -9.74
CA GLY A 85 -1.51 -18.04 -9.60
C GLY A 85 -0.80 -18.62 -10.84
N PHE A 86 -1.34 -19.71 -11.38
CA PHE A 86 -0.80 -20.36 -12.59
C PHE A 86 -0.98 -19.51 -13.86
N TYR A 87 -2.10 -18.80 -14.00
CA TYR A 87 -2.34 -17.89 -15.14
C TYR A 87 -1.36 -16.71 -15.17
N LEU A 88 -1.02 -16.16 -14.00
CA LEU A 88 -0.09 -15.03 -13.87
C LEU A 88 1.36 -15.42 -14.22
N ASP A 89 1.75 -16.68 -13.98
CA ASP A 89 3.11 -17.17 -14.28
C ASP A 89 3.34 -17.50 -15.77
N TYR A 90 2.28 -17.65 -16.58
CA TYR A 90 2.37 -18.27 -17.92
C TYR A 90 2.36 -17.29 -19.11
N TRP A 91 2.06 -15.99 -18.93
CA TRP A 91 1.86 -15.07 -20.08
C TRP A 91 2.77 -13.82 -20.05
N PRO A 92 3.95 -13.82 -20.69
CA PRO A 92 4.96 -12.76 -20.58
C PRO A 92 4.91 -11.59 -21.61
N GLU A 93 3.96 -11.54 -22.56
CA GLU A 93 4.08 -10.67 -23.77
C GLU A 93 3.15 -9.43 -23.93
N LEU A 94 2.29 -9.06 -22.97
CA LEU A 94 1.44 -7.84 -23.02
C LEU A 94 2.19 -6.51 -22.71
N PRO A 95 1.95 -5.41 -23.46
CA PRO A 95 2.51 -4.07 -23.18
C PRO A 95 1.88 -3.42 -21.93
N SER A 96 2.59 -2.53 -21.23
CA SER A 96 2.29 -2.07 -19.85
C SER A 96 2.37 -0.55 -19.60
N ARG A 97 1.63 -0.02 -18.59
CA ARG A 97 1.85 1.35 -18.05
C ARG A 97 1.16 1.71 -16.71
N GLY A 98 1.72 1.30 -15.55
CA GLY A 98 1.01 1.39 -14.25
C GLY A 98 1.16 2.64 -13.40
N LEU A 99 0.32 2.69 -12.34
CA LEU A 99 0.25 3.76 -11.34
C LEU A 99 1.45 3.79 -10.40
N LEU A 100 2.00 2.62 -10.07
CA LEU A 100 3.17 2.48 -9.20
C LEU A 100 4.44 2.22 -10.01
N ARG A 101 5.44 3.10 -9.83
CA ARG A 101 6.72 2.96 -10.52
C ARG A 101 7.49 1.73 -10.04
N PRO A 102 8.17 0.98 -10.95
CA PRO A 102 8.87 -0.26 -10.61
C PRO A 102 10.05 -0.09 -9.63
N ASP A 103 10.62 1.12 -9.49
CA ASP A 103 11.90 1.32 -8.82
C ASP A 103 11.98 2.65 -8.04
N ALA A 104 10.92 2.99 -7.29
CA ALA A 104 11.06 4.09 -6.36
C ALA A 104 11.98 3.65 -5.20
N THR A 105 13.11 4.34 -5.03
CA THR A 105 13.69 4.59 -3.70
C THR A 105 12.61 5.18 -2.78
N ARG A 106 12.86 5.50 -1.51
CA ARG A 106 11.80 6.10 -0.67
C ARG A 106 11.53 7.53 -1.17
N GLU A 107 10.87 7.65 -2.31
CA GLU A 107 10.57 8.88 -3.00
C GLU A 107 9.13 9.21 -2.70
N VAL A 108 8.94 10.38 -2.13
CA VAL A 108 7.64 11.04 -2.11
C VAL A 108 7.28 11.33 -3.56
N ALA A 109 6.24 10.66 -4.07
CA ALA A 109 5.91 10.69 -5.49
C ALA A 109 4.82 11.74 -5.78
N ILE A 110 5.10 12.60 -6.75
CA ILE A 110 4.05 13.42 -7.38
C ILE A 110 3.44 12.55 -8.49
N ALA A 111 2.16 12.23 -8.37
CA ALA A 111 1.42 11.49 -9.39
C ALA A 111 0.36 12.41 -10.03
N PRO A 112 0.68 13.01 -11.20
CA PRO A 112 -0.25 13.88 -11.92
C PRO A 112 -1.49 13.08 -12.32
N GLY A 113 -2.65 13.41 -11.75
CA GLY A 113 -3.91 12.68 -11.96
C GLY A 113 -4.52 12.12 -10.67
N LEU A 114 -3.74 12.01 -9.59
CA LEU A 114 -4.30 11.86 -8.26
C LEU A 114 -5.10 13.12 -7.90
N ASN A 115 -6.18 12.95 -7.16
CA ASN A 115 -6.93 14.03 -6.53
C ASN A 115 -7.04 13.82 -5.00
N HIS A 116 -6.17 12.97 -4.47
CA HIS A 116 -6.08 12.58 -3.08
C HIS A 116 -4.61 12.38 -2.69
N VAL A 117 -4.35 12.27 -1.39
CA VAL A 117 -3.07 11.87 -0.83
C VAL A 117 -3.15 10.39 -0.47
N LEU A 118 -2.19 9.60 -0.91
CA LEU A 118 -2.11 8.18 -0.64
C LEU A 118 -0.92 7.86 0.27
N TRP A 119 -1.19 7.08 1.30
CA TRP A 119 -0.20 6.53 2.22
C TRP A 119 -0.23 5.01 2.20
N SER A 120 0.87 4.39 1.80
CA SER A 120 0.98 2.93 1.73
C SER A 120 2.02 2.42 2.73
N ALA A 121 1.70 1.35 3.44
CA ALA A 121 2.57 0.80 4.49
C ALA A 121 3.91 0.24 3.98
N CYS A 122 3.95 -0.22 2.74
CA CYS A 122 5.12 -0.81 2.11
C CYS A 122 5.09 -0.62 0.59
N ARG A 123 6.20 -0.94 -0.08
CA ARG A 123 6.25 -1.03 -1.54
C ARG A 123 5.50 -2.26 -2.05
N HIS A 124 5.21 -2.28 -3.35
CA HIS A 124 4.60 -3.42 -4.06
C HIS A 124 5.34 -4.75 -3.84
N ASN A 125 6.68 -4.70 -3.71
CA ASN A 125 7.54 -5.86 -3.50
C ASN A 125 7.89 -6.14 -2.03
N GLN A 126 7.16 -5.54 -1.08
CA GLN A 126 7.39 -5.67 0.36
C GLN A 126 6.14 -6.12 1.10
N THR A 127 6.32 -6.50 2.36
CA THR A 127 5.24 -6.98 3.23
C THR A 127 4.95 -5.98 4.35
N ALA A 128 3.69 -5.59 4.48
CA ALA A 128 3.17 -4.83 5.63
C ALA A 128 3.10 -5.73 6.88
N GLN A 129 3.91 -5.41 7.88
CA GLN A 129 4.11 -6.21 9.09
C GLN A 129 3.21 -5.76 10.24
N GLU A 130 2.83 -6.71 11.09
CA GLU A 130 2.19 -6.46 12.37
C GLU A 130 3.19 -6.45 13.54
N ILE A 131 2.91 -5.61 14.54
CA ILE A 131 3.62 -5.57 15.83
C ILE A 131 2.66 -5.93 16.97
N GLU A 132 3.18 -6.61 17.98
CA GLU A 132 2.48 -6.85 19.23
C GLU A 132 2.98 -5.87 20.30
N MET A 133 2.07 -5.09 20.86
CA MET A 133 2.34 -4.18 21.98
C MET A 133 1.25 -4.34 23.02
N GLU A 134 1.62 -4.59 24.29
CA GLU A 134 0.67 -4.70 25.40
C GLU A 134 -0.45 -5.72 25.14
N ARG A 135 -0.13 -6.85 24.49
CA ARG A 135 -1.06 -7.92 24.06
C ARG A 135 -2.06 -7.51 22.97
N LEU A 136 -1.83 -6.39 22.29
CA LEU A 136 -2.62 -5.95 21.16
C LEU A 136 -1.77 -5.97 19.89
N VAL A 137 -2.29 -6.63 18.86
CA VAL A 137 -1.69 -6.70 17.53
C VAL A 137 -2.14 -5.50 16.71
N ARG A 138 -1.20 -4.80 16.08
CA ARG A 138 -1.45 -3.61 15.26
C ARG A 138 -0.51 -3.60 14.06
N GLY A 139 -0.91 -2.96 12.96
CA GLY A 139 0.00 -2.70 11.85
C GLY A 139 1.15 -1.80 12.28
N ALA A 140 2.38 -2.20 11.94
CA ALA A 140 3.58 -1.44 12.28
C ALA A 140 3.52 -0.03 11.69
N PHE A 141 3.07 0.08 10.44
CA PHE A 141 2.89 1.35 9.75
C PHE A 141 1.84 2.22 10.45
N THR A 142 0.62 1.72 10.64
CA THR A 142 -0.46 2.49 11.31
C THR A 142 -0.02 2.99 12.69
N TYR A 143 0.67 2.17 13.48
CA TYR A 143 1.18 2.58 14.79
C TYR A 143 2.18 3.73 14.68
N HIS A 144 3.16 3.62 13.78
CA HIS A 144 4.20 4.62 13.58
C HIS A 144 3.70 5.88 12.84
N PHE A 145 2.60 5.79 12.09
CA PHE A 145 1.87 6.92 11.53
C PHE A 145 1.11 7.69 12.62
N CYS A 146 0.27 6.99 13.40
CA CYS A 146 -0.60 7.63 14.40
C CYS A 146 0.16 8.25 15.58
N LYS A 147 1.37 7.79 15.89
CA LYS A 147 2.16 8.23 17.05
C LYS A 147 2.66 9.69 16.93
N PRO A 148 3.42 10.08 15.91
CA PRO A 148 3.82 11.48 15.68
C PRO A 148 2.62 12.39 15.37
N LEU A 149 1.62 11.89 14.65
CA LEU A 149 0.41 12.66 14.35
C LEU A 149 -0.34 13.08 15.63
N ARG A 150 -0.53 12.15 16.58
CA ARG A 150 -1.14 12.45 17.89
C ARG A 150 -0.28 13.37 18.75
N ARG A 151 1.06 13.22 18.73
CA ARG A 151 1.97 14.07 19.51
C ARG A 151 2.02 15.51 19.02
N SER A 152 1.79 15.71 17.73
CA SER A 152 1.77 17.03 17.09
C SER A 152 0.38 17.66 17.05
N ASP A 153 -0.65 16.99 17.57
CA ASP A 153 -2.04 17.47 17.51
C ASP A 153 -2.46 17.78 16.06
N GLY A 154 -2.03 16.94 15.11
CA GLY A 154 -2.29 17.11 13.68
C GLY A 154 -1.45 18.19 12.98
N LYS A 155 -0.60 18.94 13.69
CA LYS A 155 0.13 20.11 13.16
C LYS A 155 1.42 19.77 12.42
N VAL A 156 1.75 18.49 12.29
CA VAL A 156 2.90 18.02 11.51
C VAL A 156 2.55 18.04 10.02
N SER A 157 3.46 18.55 9.18
CA SER A 157 3.29 18.45 7.72
C SER A 157 3.36 16.99 7.25
N ARG A 158 2.79 16.67 6.09
CA ARG A 158 2.86 15.30 5.56
C ARG A 158 4.30 14.89 5.27
N MET A 159 5.15 15.79 4.76
CA MET A 159 6.58 15.51 4.54
C MET A 159 7.35 15.22 5.84
N GLU A 160 7.11 15.99 6.90
CA GLU A 160 7.73 15.72 8.20
C GLU A 160 7.19 14.43 8.80
N LEU A 161 5.89 14.17 8.66
CA LEU A 161 5.26 12.95 9.12
C LEU A 161 5.87 11.72 8.42
N ASP A 162 5.97 11.74 7.09
CA ASP A 162 6.64 10.69 6.33
C ASP A 162 8.06 10.48 6.88
N SER A 163 8.86 11.55 6.97
CA SER A 163 10.23 11.49 7.48
C SER A 163 10.33 10.76 8.83
N LEU A 164 9.47 11.12 9.79
CA LEU A 164 9.38 10.48 11.11
C LEU A 164 8.97 9.00 11.02
N ILE A 165 7.96 8.69 10.20
CA ILE A 165 7.50 7.32 9.97
C ILE A 165 8.66 6.49 9.45
N GLY A 166 9.30 6.88 8.36
CA GLY A 166 10.29 5.99 7.77
C GLY A 166 11.60 5.91 8.54
N VAL A 167 11.94 6.87 9.43
CA VAL A 167 12.98 6.65 10.45
C VAL A 167 12.57 5.51 11.40
N ALA A 168 11.34 5.54 11.89
CA ALA A 168 10.85 4.48 12.79
C ALA A 168 10.74 3.13 12.08
N MET A 169 10.44 3.16 10.79
CA MET A 169 10.16 1.97 9.99
C MET A 169 11.41 1.23 9.49
N LYS A 170 12.61 1.83 9.54
CA LYS A 170 13.89 1.18 9.16
C LYS A 170 14.15 -0.19 9.79
N ARG A 171 13.56 -0.46 10.95
CA ARG A 171 13.71 -1.74 11.68
C ARG A 171 12.81 -2.86 11.13
N PHE A 172 11.82 -2.50 10.33
CA PHE A 172 10.92 -3.41 9.64
C PHE A 172 11.42 -3.47 8.20
N ASN A 173 11.40 -4.65 7.58
CA ASN A 173 11.81 -4.83 6.18
C ASN A 173 10.73 -4.30 5.22
N GLN A 174 10.27 -3.06 5.45
CA GLN A 174 9.18 -2.41 4.74
C GLN A 174 9.41 -0.90 4.68
N ILE A 175 9.12 -0.29 3.55
CA ILE A 175 9.36 1.12 3.27
C ILE A 175 8.02 1.76 2.89
N PRO A 176 7.43 2.57 3.78
CA PRO A 176 6.20 3.30 3.49
C PRO A 176 6.37 4.25 2.30
N GLN A 177 5.27 4.45 1.57
CA GLN A 177 5.19 5.38 0.44
C GLN A 177 4.17 6.50 0.74
N LEU A 178 4.48 7.70 0.25
CA LEU A 178 3.60 8.88 0.28
C LEU A 178 3.48 9.42 -1.13
N GLU A 179 2.25 9.53 -1.62
CA GLU A 179 1.94 10.03 -2.96
C GLU A 179 0.88 11.13 -2.89
N ALA A 180 1.03 12.16 -3.72
CA ALA A 180 0.03 13.21 -3.85
C ALA A 180 0.05 13.83 -5.25
N SER A 181 -0.98 14.62 -5.55
CA SER A 181 -1.12 15.33 -6.82
C SER A 181 -0.19 16.53 -6.96
N ASP A 182 0.10 17.20 -5.85
CA ASP A 182 0.96 18.38 -5.76
C ASP A 182 1.81 18.33 -4.50
N ARG A 183 3.01 18.90 -4.59
CA ARG A 183 3.91 19.14 -3.47
C ARG A 183 3.32 20.06 -2.41
N GLU A 184 2.48 21.02 -2.78
CA GLU A 184 1.85 21.92 -1.82
C GLU A 184 1.03 21.16 -0.77
N LEU A 185 0.32 20.10 -1.17
CA LEU A 185 -0.43 19.24 -0.24
C LEU A 185 0.51 18.55 0.75
N MET A 186 1.71 18.17 0.30
CA MET A 186 2.70 17.45 1.10
C MET A 186 3.34 18.35 2.18
N ASP A 187 3.50 19.64 1.89
CA ASP A 187 4.06 20.63 2.82
C ASP A 187 3.04 21.12 3.87
N GLN A 188 1.75 20.83 3.69
CA GLN A 188 0.69 21.21 4.62
C GLN A 188 0.43 20.14 5.69
N PRO A 189 -0.06 20.53 6.89
CA PRO A 189 -0.56 19.59 7.89
C PRO A 189 -1.92 18.97 7.48
N PHE A 190 -2.39 18.00 8.28
CA PHE A 190 -3.75 17.47 8.17
C PHE A 190 -4.72 18.61 8.54
N ARG A 191 -5.71 18.87 7.67
CA ARG A 191 -6.75 19.88 7.88
C ARG A 191 -8.11 19.22 7.98
#